data_AF-A0A7W5VXP3-F1
#
_entry.id   AF-A0A7W5VXP3-F1
#
_cell.length_a   1.000
_cell.length_b   1.000
_cell.length_c   1.000
_cell.angle_alpha   90.00
_cell.angle_beta   90.00
_cell.angle_gamma   90.00
#
_symmetry.space_group_name_H-M   'P 1'
#
loop_
_entity.id
_entity.type
_entity.pdbx_description
1 polymer ?
#
loop_
_entity_poly.entity_id
_entity_poly.type
_entity_poly.pdbx_seq_one_letter_code
_entity_poly.pdbx_strand_id
1 'polypeptide(L)'
;MQLLHQADLRPRRNTLVFFGGCAGDADFEDVVRNIASIVDEAIDDIVATGLSRDAVTAGLDTLIEWSRAPASAVWFGMSWAEGIRPL
;
A
#
# COMPACT_ATOMS: atom_id res chain seq x y z
N MET A 1 18.04 3.26 2.79
CA MET A 1 19.52 3.32 2.86
C MET A 1 20.03 4.41 3.80
N GLN A 2 19.50 5.64 3.75
CA GLN A 2 19.90 6.72 4.65
C GLN A 2 19.86 6.34 6.14
N LEU A 3 18.78 5.69 6.60
CA LEU A 3 18.65 5.25 7.99
C LEU A 3 19.75 4.24 8.41
N LEU A 4 20.11 3.31 7.53
CA LEU A 4 21.21 2.36 7.81
C LEU A 4 22.55 3.09 7.90
N HIS A 5 22.79 4.04 7.00
CA HIS A 5 24.01 4.85 7.00
C HIS A 5 24.13 5.71 8.26
N GLN A 6 23.06 6.38 8.67
CA GLN A 6 23.02 7.19 9.90
C GLN A 6 23.22 6.36 11.18
N ALA A 7 22.95 5.07 11.12
CA ALA A 7 23.17 4.13 12.22
C ALA A 7 24.54 3.42 12.16
N ASP A 8 25.45 3.87 11.29
CA ASP A 8 26.77 3.26 11.04
C ASP A 8 26.71 1.76 10.69
N LEU A 9 25.59 1.33 10.09
CA LEU A 9 25.41 -0.03 9.62
C LEU A 9 25.95 -0.18 8.19
N ARG A 10 26.64 -1.29 7.92
CA ARG A 10 27.01 -1.65 6.55
C ARG A 10 25.80 -2.29 5.86
N PRO A 11 25.41 -1.86 4.64
CA PRO A 11 24.30 -2.47 3.94
C PRO A 11 24.62 -3.93 3.63
N ARG A 12 23.63 -4.80 3.83
CA ARG A 12 23.76 -6.25 3.58
C ARG A 12 22.84 -6.73 2.47
N ARG A 13 21.57 -6.35 2.53
CA ARG A 13 20.53 -6.78 1.59
C ARG A 13 19.51 -5.68 1.40
N ASN A 14 18.88 -5.67 0.24
CA ASN A 14 17.63 -4.95 0.02
C ASN A 14 16.67 -5.88 -0.70
N THR A 15 15.58 -6.27 -0.02
CA THR A 15 14.54 -7.13 -0.58
C THR A 15 13.38 -6.28 -1.03
N LEU A 16 12.88 -6.46 -2.25
CA LEU A 16 11.61 -5.88 -2.66
C LEU A 16 10.49 -6.77 -2.15
N VAL A 17 9.83 -6.34 -1.08
CA VAL A 17 8.66 -7.01 -0.52
C VAL A 17 7.47 -6.65 -1.40
N PHE A 18 6.85 -7.66 -1.99
CA PHE A 18 5.63 -7.51 -2.78
C PHE A 18 4.41 -7.64 -1.87
N PHE A 19 3.51 -6.67 -1.99
CA PHE A 19 2.18 -6.68 -1.38
C PHE A 19 1.17 -6.35 -2.47
N GLY A 20 0.26 -7.28 -2.75
CA GLY A 20 -0.64 -7.14 -3.88
C GLY A 20 -1.17 -8.47 -4.37
N GLY A 21 -1.93 -8.41 -5.45
CA GLY A 21 -2.56 -9.57 -6.07
C GLY A 21 -3.32 -9.17 -7.31
N CYS A 22 -4.08 -10.12 -7.85
CA CYS A 22 -5.03 -9.87 -8.94
C CYS A 22 -6.32 -10.64 -8.70
N ALA A 23 -7.36 -10.37 -9.49
CA ALA A 23 -8.67 -11.00 -9.36
C ALA A 23 -8.67 -12.55 -9.45
N GLY A 24 -7.56 -13.17 -9.89
CA GLY A 24 -7.38 -14.62 -9.86
C GLY A 24 -6.85 -15.17 -8.53
N ASP A 25 -6.45 -14.31 -7.61
CA ASP A 25 -5.97 -14.66 -6.26
C ASP A 25 -7.15 -14.68 -5.27
N ALA A 26 -7.21 -15.73 -4.44
CA ALA A 26 -8.29 -15.90 -3.47
C ALA A 26 -8.30 -14.79 -2.41
N ASP A 27 -7.14 -14.22 -2.10
CA ASP A 27 -6.99 -13.20 -1.06
C ASP A 27 -7.07 -11.76 -1.62
N PHE A 28 -7.32 -11.59 -2.93
CA PHE A 28 -7.30 -10.28 -3.58
C PHE A 28 -8.36 -9.32 -3.02
N GLU A 29 -9.53 -9.85 -2.65
CA GLU A 29 -10.58 -9.05 -2.03
C GLU A 29 -10.10 -8.44 -0.70
N ASP A 30 -9.36 -9.20 0.11
CA ASP A 30 -8.82 -8.73 1.38
C ASP A 30 -7.76 -7.64 1.18
N VAL A 31 -6.93 -7.77 0.15
CA VAL A 31 -5.96 -6.72 -0.23
C VAL A 31 -6.68 -5.41 -0.57
N VAL A 32 -7.75 -5.47 -1.38
CA VAL A 32 -8.51 -4.27 -1.75
C VAL A 32 -9.26 -3.69 -0.55
N ARG A 33 -9.85 -4.53 0.30
CA ARG A 33 -10.52 -4.08 1.53
C ARG A 33 -9.54 -3.41 2.49
N ASN A 34 -8.32 -3.90 2.59
CA ASN A 34 -7.28 -3.27 3.39
C ASN A 34 -6.95 -1.85 2.87
N ILE A 35 -6.82 -1.69 1.55
CA ILE A 35 -6.62 -0.37 0.92
C ILE A 35 -7.81 0.56 1.20
N ALA A 36 -9.04 0.05 1.04
CA ALA A 36 -10.25 0.81 1.30
C ALA A 36 -10.33 1.28 2.75
N SER A 37 -9.97 0.43 3.73
CA SER A 37 -9.93 0.78 5.16
C SER A 37 -8.97 1.93 5.45
N ILE A 38 -7.77 1.92 4.85
CA ILE A 38 -6.79 2.98 5.04
C ILE A 38 -7.33 4.34 4.55
N VAL A 39 -8.03 4.34 3.42
CA VAL A 39 -8.63 5.55 2.84
C VAL A 39 -9.84 6.01 3.66
N ASP A 40 -10.70 5.09 4.11
CA ASP A 40 -11.86 5.37 4.95
C ASP A 40 -11.45 5.97 6.31
N GLU A 41 -10.45 5.40 6.96
CA GLU A 41 -9.89 5.92 8.22
C GLU A 41 -9.28 7.32 8.06
N ALA A 42 -8.75 7.64 6.87
CA ALA A 42 -8.14 8.93 6.55
C ALA A 42 -9.10 9.95 5.92
N ILE A 43 -10.41 9.67 5.88
CA ILE A 43 -11.37 10.47 5.10
C ILE A 43 -11.41 11.95 5.51
N ASP A 44 -11.30 12.27 6.80
CA ASP A 44 -11.31 13.65 7.28
C ASP A 44 -10.05 14.42 6.84
N ASP A 45 -8.89 13.76 6.88
CA ASP A 45 -7.63 14.34 6.41
C ASP A 45 -7.67 14.58 4.89
N ILE A 46 -8.26 13.65 4.13
CA ILE A 46 -8.43 13.80 2.68
C ILE A 46 -9.38 14.97 2.38
N VAL A 47 -10.50 15.09 3.09
CA VAL A 47 -11.44 16.21 2.92
C VAL A 47 -10.78 17.55 3.25
N ALA A 48 -9.90 17.59 4.25
CA ALA A 48 -9.14 18.80 4.59
C ALA A 48 -8.21 19.27 3.46
N THR A 49 -7.87 18.41 2.49
CA THR A 49 -7.10 18.81 1.28
C THR A 49 -7.95 19.51 0.22
N GLY A 50 -9.27 19.58 0.39
CA GLY A 50 -10.21 20.26 -0.52
C GLY A 50 -11.08 19.34 -1.37
N LEU A 51 -10.98 18.02 -1.21
CA LEU A 51 -11.88 17.07 -1.85
C LEU A 51 -13.19 16.95 -1.06
N SER A 52 -14.33 16.78 -1.74
CA SER A 52 -15.59 16.54 -1.03
C SER A 52 -15.63 15.12 -0.45
N ARG A 53 -16.28 14.96 0.71
CA ARG A 53 -16.49 13.65 1.32
C ARG A 53 -17.20 12.68 0.37
N ASP A 54 -18.22 13.15 -0.33
CA ASP A 54 -18.96 12.36 -1.33
C ASP A 54 -18.05 11.83 -2.44
N ALA A 55 -17.06 12.61 -2.89
CA ALA A 55 -16.11 12.16 -3.90
C ALA A 55 -15.18 11.06 -3.36
N VAL A 56 -14.77 11.14 -2.09
CA VAL A 56 -13.97 10.08 -1.45
C VAL A 56 -14.78 8.79 -1.35
N THR A 57 -16.02 8.87 -0.85
CA THR A 57 -16.91 7.71 -0.72
C THR A 57 -17.22 7.08 -2.08
N ALA A 58 -17.54 7.88 -3.10
CA ALA A 58 -17.75 7.37 -4.46
C ALA A 58 -16.50 6.69 -5.04
N GLY A 59 -15.31 7.19 -4.69
CA GLY A 59 -14.03 6.55 -5.04
C GLY A 59 -13.85 5.18 -4.37
N LEU A 60 -14.22 5.05 -3.10
CA LEU A 60 -14.21 3.77 -2.38
C LEU A 60 -15.18 2.76 -3.00
N ASP A 61 -16.41 3.19 -3.34
CA ASP A 61 -17.38 2.32 -4.02
C ASP A 61 -16.83 1.85 -5.38
N THR A 62 -16.25 2.77 -6.16
CA THR A 62 -15.63 2.46 -7.46
C THR A 62 -14.46 1.48 -7.29
N LEU A 63 -13.65 1.61 -6.23
CA LEU A 63 -12.56 0.69 -5.93
C LEU A 63 -13.06 -0.73 -5.67
N ILE A 64 -14.16 -0.88 -4.92
CA ILE A 64 -14.79 -2.18 -4.63
C ILE A 64 -15.45 -2.77 -5.88
N GLU A 65 -16.06 -1.97 -6.73
CA GLU A 65 -16.59 -2.45 -8.01
C GLU A 65 -15.48 -2.91 -8.94
N TRP A 66 -14.42 -2.10 -9.07
CA TRP A 66 -13.25 -2.41 -9.88
C TRP A 66 -12.62 -3.74 -9.46
N SER A 67 -12.48 -4.02 -8.16
CA SER A 67 -11.80 -5.26 -7.72
C SER A 67 -12.45 -6.55 -8.18
N ARG A 68 -13.74 -6.51 -8.54
CA ARG A 68 -14.49 -7.66 -9.07
C ARG A 68 -14.24 -7.91 -10.56
N ALA A 69 -13.64 -6.95 -11.28
CA ALA A 69 -13.36 -7.12 -12.70
C ALA A 69 -12.23 -8.15 -12.91
N PRO A 70 -12.32 -9.00 -13.95
CA PRO A 70 -11.39 -10.11 -14.16
C PRO A 70 -9.94 -9.68 -14.46
N ALA A 71 -9.73 -8.42 -14.81
CA ALA A 71 -8.41 -7.85 -15.12
C ALA A 71 -7.84 -6.99 -13.97
N SER A 72 -8.49 -6.99 -12.80
CA SER A 72 -8.06 -6.15 -11.69
C SER A 72 -6.83 -6.70 -11.01
N ALA A 73 -5.88 -5.80 -10.75
CA ALA A 73 -4.63 -6.12 -10.08
C ALA A 73 -4.10 -4.89 -9.37
N VAL A 74 -3.50 -5.09 -8.19
CA VAL A 74 -2.81 -4.05 -7.44
C VAL A 74 -1.46 -4.56 -7.00
N TRP A 75 -0.43 -3.73 -7.19
CA TRP A 75 0.94 -4.06 -6.83
C TRP A 75 1.56 -2.92 -6.04
N PHE A 76 1.96 -3.21 -4.82
CA PHE A 76 2.74 -2.33 -3.98
C PHE A 76 4.06 -3.01 -3.63
N GLY A 77 5.18 -2.36 -3.95
CA GLY A 77 6.51 -2.86 -3.65
C GLY A 77 7.16 -2.01 -2.57
N MET A 78 7.53 -2.62 -1.44
CA MET A 78 8.30 -1.95 -0.39
C MET A 78 9.75 -2.45 -0.42
N SER A 79 10.71 -1.52 -0.48
CA SER A 79 12.12 -1.86 -0.32
C SER A 79 12.45 -2.08 1.16
N TRP A 80 12.72 -3.33 1.54
CA TRP A 80 13.19 -3.72 2.86
C TRP A 80 14.72 -3.80 2.89
N ALA A 81 15.35 -2.72 3.38
CA ALA A 81 16.80 -2.62 3.47
C ALA A 81 17.30 -3.13 4.83
N GLU A 82 18.28 -4.03 4.80
CA GLU A 82 18.92 -4.61 5.98
C GLU A 82 20.40 -4.21 6.06
N GLY A 83 20.85 -3.86 7.27
CA GLY A 83 22.24 -3.55 7.57
C GLY A 83 22.81 -4.45 8.65
N ILE A 84 24.14 -4.52 8.72
CA ILE A 84 24.88 -5.22 9.76
C ILE A 84 25.75 -4.24 10.53
N ARG A 85 25.87 -4.47 11.85
CA ARG A 85 26.83 -3.74 12.68
C ARG A 85 28.25 -4.23 12.32
N PRO A 86 29.19 -3.32 12.00
CA PRO A 86 30.60 -3.68 11.89
C PRO A 86 31.10 -4.26 13.22
N LEU A 87 31.88 -5.34 13.17
CA LEU A 87 32.63 -5.84 14.32
C LEU A 87 33.77 -4.86 14.66
#